data_AF-A0A2N5CML9-F1
#
_entry.id   AF-A0A2N5CML9-F1
#
_cell.length_a   1.000
_cell.length_b   1.000
_cell.length_c   1.000
_cell.angle_alpha   90.00
_cell.angle_beta   90.00
_cell.angle_gamma   90.00
#
_symmetry.space_group_name_H-M   'P 1'
#
loop_
_entity.id
_entity.type
_entity.pdbx_description
1 polymer ?
#
loop_
_entity_poly.entity_id
_entity_poly.type
_entity_poly.pdbx_seq_one_letter_code
_entity_poly.pdbx_strand_id
1 'polypeptide(L)'
;MLETMRRPAIALACLLMLASCAVFAPPYDPTLDSKITTAYEGVAKLAAEAEMGLYVDKATYPGKIETYANIQAALAVAAIRASTQPYAAKPAQKAIDAEVAMIKGCSAQVQGLAQLHQLQGIVPNTGATTAMMVSCDQAAKAVTAMK
;
A
#
# COMPACT_ATOMS: atom_id res chain seq x y z
N MET A 1 -6.92 51.20 -12.26
CA MET A 1 -8.07 50.41 -11.75
C MET A 1 -8.16 48.98 -12.34
N LEU A 2 -7.50 48.65 -13.47
CA LEU A 2 -7.50 47.26 -13.99
C LEU A 2 -6.54 46.28 -13.29
N GLU A 3 -5.49 46.75 -12.61
CA GLU A 3 -4.50 45.88 -11.95
C GLU A 3 -4.97 45.29 -10.61
N THR A 4 -5.92 45.94 -9.93
CA THR A 4 -6.47 45.46 -8.66
C THR A 4 -7.49 44.33 -8.82
N MET A 5 -8.07 44.15 -10.01
CA MET A 5 -9.03 43.06 -10.31
C MET A 5 -8.37 41.77 -10.84
N ARG A 6 -7.11 41.84 -11.31
CA ARG A 6 -6.38 40.66 -11.81
C ARG A 6 -5.93 39.71 -10.69
N ARG A 7 -5.53 40.25 -9.53
CA ARG A 7 -5.10 39.45 -8.38
C ARG A 7 -6.20 38.55 -7.77
N PRO A 8 -7.44 39.03 -7.53
CA PRO A 8 -8.50 38.17 -7.02
C PRO A 8 -8.96 37.12 -8.04
N ALA A 9 -8.93 37.44 -9.35
CA ALA A 9 -9.29 36.48 -10.40
C ALA A 9 -8.28 35.32 -10.51
N ILE A 10 -6.98 35.59 -10.38
CA ILE A 10 -5.94 34.55 -10.37
C ILE A 10 -6.02 33.73 -9.07
N ALA A 11 -6.26 34.36 -7.92
CA ALA A 11 -6.45 33.65 -6.65
C ALA A 11 -7.68 32.74 -6.68
N LEU A 12 -8.79 33.20 -7.26
CA LEU A 12 -10.02 32.41 -7.43
C LEU A 12 -9.82 31.25 -8.41
N ALA A 13 -9.09 31.45 -9.51
CA ALA A 13 -8.75 30.39 -10.46
C ALA A 13 -7.83 29.31 -9.84
N CYS A 14 -6.85 29.70 -9.02
CA CYS A 14 -6.03 28.75 -8.26
C CYS A 14 -6.84 27.98 -7.21
N LEU A 15 -7.78 28.65 -6.52
CA LEU A 15 -8.69 27.99 -5.57
C LEU A 15 -9.61 26.98 -6.27
N LEU A 16 -10.11 27.30 -7.46
CA LEU A 16 -10.92 26.38 -8.27
C LEU A 16 -10.11 25.18 -8.78
N MET A 17 -8.85 25.39 -9.18
CA MET A 17 -7.94 24.31 -9.57
C MET A 17 -7.63 23.37 -8.39
N LEU A 18 -7.32 23.92 -7.21
CA LEU A 18 -7.05 23.11 -6.01
C LEU A 18 -8.29 22.36 -5.52
N ALA A 19 -9.48 22.99 -5.61
CA ALA A 19 -10.74 22.33 -5.31
C ALA A 19 -11.06 21.18 -6.28
N SER A 20 -10.63 21.29 -7.55
CA SER A 20 -10.87 20.23 -8.54
C SER A 20 -10.07 18.96 -8.28
N CYS A 21 -8.89 19.04 -7.64
CA CYS A 21 -8.10 17.85 -7.28
C CYS A 21 -8.79 16.97 -6.23
N ALA A 22 -9.48 17.58 -5.25
CA ALA A 22 -10.20 16.86 -4.19
C ALA A 22 -11.41 16.06 -4.71
N VAL A 23 -11.86 16.31 -5.94
CA VAL A 23 -12.93 15.54 -6.59
C VAL A 23 -12.42 14.17 -7.04
N PHE A 24 -11.11 14.05 -7.33
CA PHE A 24 -10.51 12.86 -7.93
C PHE A 24 -9.56 12.12 -6.99
N ALA A 25 -8.81 12.82 -6.15
CA ALA A 25 -7.85 12.23 -5.24
C ALA A 25 -8.34 12.33 -3.78
N PRO A 26 -8.23 11.25 -2.98
CA PRO A 26 -8.41 11.34 -1.55
C PRO A 26 -7.29 12.16 -0.88
N PRO A 27 -7.50 12.66 0.35
CA PRO A 27 -6.47 13.38 1.08
C PRO A 27 -5.33 12.45 1.51
N TYR A 28 -4.11 12.98 1.51
CA TYR A 28 -2.95 12.28 2.03
C TYR A 28 -3.12 11.89 3.50
N ASP A 29 -2.83 10.63 3.83
CA ASP A 29 -2.80 10.11 5.19
C ASP A 29 -1.39 9.62 5.57
N PRO A 30 -0.65 10.33 6.43
CA PRO A 30 0.72 9.95 6.80
C PRO A 30 0.79 8.63 7.61
N THR A 31 -0.30 8.25 8.29
CA THR A 31 -0.36 6.98 9.00
C THR A 31 -0.50 5.82 8.02
N LEU A 32 -1.34 5.99 6.99
CA LEU A 32 -1.47 5.02 5.91
C LEU A 32 -0.13 4.81 5.20
N ASP A 33 0.53 5.89 4.82
CA ASP A 33 1.84 5.86 4.17
C ASP A 33 2.90 5.14 5.02
N SER A 34 2.99 5.48 6.32
CA SER A 34 3.92 4.81 7.23
C SER A 34 3.65 3.29 7.33
N LYS A 35 2.38 2.88 7.40
CA LYS A 35 2.00 1.47 7.53
C LYS A 35 2.21 0.68 6.24
N ILE A 36 1.89 1.25 5.08
CA ILE A 36 2.15 0.56 3.81
C ILE A 36 3.67 0.45 3.56
N THR A 37 4.45 1.46 3.94
CA THR A 37 5.91 1.43 3.82
C THR A 37 6.49 0.35 4.73
N THR A 38 6.04 0.27 5.99
CA THR A 38 6.46 -0.79 6.92
C THR A 38 6.15 -2.18 6.37
N ALA A 39 4.96 -2.37 5.81
CA ALA A 39 4.57 -3.64 5.19
C ALA A 39 5.46 -3.95 3.98
N TYR A 40 5.69 -2.98 3.10
CA TYR A 40 6.52 -3.12 1.90
C TYR A 40 7.97 -3.49 2.26
N GLU A 41 8.58 -2.82 3.24
CA GLU A 41 9.93 -3.13 3.71
C GLU A 41 10.02 -4.55 4.30
N GLY A 42 9.01 -4.95 5.09
CA GLY A 42 8.94 -6.31 5.63
C GLY A 42 8.80 -7.37 4.54
N VAL A 43 7.98 -7.10 3.52
CA VAL A 43 7.78 -7.96 2.35
C VAL A 43 9.06 -8.07 1.52
N ALA A 44 9.75 -6.95 1.28
CA ALA A 44 11.03 -6.93 0.57
C ALA A 44 12.11 -7.72 1.32
N LYS A 45 12.15 -7.60 2.65
CA LYS A 45 13.05 -8.39 3.49
C LYS A 45 12.74 -9.88 3.40
N LEU A 46 11.46 -10.28 3.51
CA LEU A 46 11.05 -11.67 3.35
C LEU A 46 11.44 -12.24 1.98
N ALA A 47 11.21 -11.48 0.91
CA ALA A 47 11.58 -11.90 -0.43
C ALA A 47 13.09 -12.07 -0.57
N ALA A 48 13.89 -11.11 -0.09
CA ALA A 48 15.34 -11.21 -0.12
C ALA A 48 15.86 -12.43 0.68
N GLU A 49 15.34 -12.65 1.89
CA GLU A 49 15.70 -13.80 2.73
C GLU A 49 15.28 -15.14 2.07
N ALA A 50 14.13 -15.18 1.41
CA ALA A 50 13.67 -16.33 0.65
C ALA A 50 14.57 -16.66 -0.55
N GLU A 51 14.95 -15.65 -1.35
CA GLU A 51 15.83 -15.83 -2.51
C GLU A 51 17.26 -16.22 -2.11
N MET A 52 17.72 -15.84 -0.91
CA MET A 52 18.96 -16.35 -0.32
C MET A 52 18.85 -17.80 0.18
N GLY A 53 17.69 -18.44 0.06
CA GLY A 53 17.45 -19.82 0.46
C GLY A 53 17.23 -20.02 1.96
N LEU A 54 17.00 -18.95 2.74
CA LEU A 54 16.83 -19.06 4.19
C LEU A 54 15.51 -19.72 4.62
N TYR A 55 14.57 -19.91 3.67
CA TYR A 55 13.23 -20.47 3.91
C TYR A 55 12.96 -21.77 3.19
N VAL A 56 13.98 -22.40 2.60
CA VAL A 56 13.83 -23.66 1.87
C VAL A 56 13.19 -24.74 2.73
N ASP A 57 13.54 -24.79 4.01
CA ASP A 57 12.96 -25.72 4.97
C ASP A 57 11.74 -25.10 5.67
N LYS A 58 10.59 -25.79 5.62
CA LYS A 58 9.40 -25.39 6.37
C LYS A 58 9.63 -25.28 7.88
N ALA A 59 10.65 -25.95 8.43
CA ALA A 59 11.02 -25.86 9.84
C ALA A 59 11.49 -24.45 10.24
N THR A 60 11.81 -23.56 9.30
CA THR A 60 12.14 -22.16 9.59
C THR A 60 10.92 -21.28 9.81
N TYR A 61 9.71 -21.75 9.46
CA TYR A 61 8.47 -20.98 9.58
C TYR A 61 8.18 -20.45 11.00
N PRO A 62 8.33 -21.24 12.08
CA PRO A 62 8.10 -20.75 13.45
C PRO A 62 8.92 -19.52 13.80
N GLY A 63 10.15 -19.41 13.29
CA GLY A 63 11.01 -18.24 13.49
C GLY A 63 10.59 -16.98 12.71
N LYS A 64 9.57 -17.09 11.86
CA LYS A 64 9.07 -15.99 11.00
C LYS A 64 7.60 -15.68 11.19
N ILE A 65 6.90 -16.38 12.08
CA ILE A 65 5.48 -16.11 12.42
C ILE A 65 5.29 -14.63 12.78
N GLU A 66 6.15 -14.08 13.64
CA GLU A 66 6.05 -12.69 14.05
C GLU A 66 6.26 -11.72 12.88
N THR A 67 7.17 -12.04 11.95
CA THR A 67 7.39 -11.21 10.75
C THR A 67 6.14 -11.18 9.87
N TYR A 68 5.54 -12.33 9.58
CA TYR A 68 4.28 -12.39 8.83
C TYR A 68 3.15 -11.66 9.56
N ALA A 69 3.03 -11.86 10.88
CA ALA A 69 2.00 -11.21 11.69
C ALA A 69 2.15 -9.68 11.68
N ASN A 70 3.37 -9.16 11.81
CA ASN A 70 3.64 -7.72 11.80
C ASN A 70 3.29 -7.08 10.45
N ILE A 71 3.63 -7.75 9.33
CA ILE A 71 3.25 -7.28 7.99
C ILE A 71 1.73 -7.28 7.85
N GLN A 72 1.06 -8.35 8.27
CA GLN A 72 -0.40 -8.43 8.20
C GLN A 72 -1.10 -7.38 9.07
N ALA A 73 -0.58 -7.12 10.27
CA ALA A 73 -1.09 -6.07 11.14
C ALA A 73 -0.93 -4.68 10.49
N ALA A 74 0.23 -4.41 9.88
CA ALA A 74 0.46 -3.15 9.16
C ALA A 74 -0.50 -2.98 7.97
N LEU A 75 -0.70 -4.03 7.17
CA LEU A 75 -1.64 -4.02 6.04
C LEU A 75 -3.09 -3.88 6.48
N ALA A 76 -3.48 -4.51 7.60
CA ALA A 76 -4.82 -4.37 8.15
C ALA A 76 -5.09 -2.93 8.61
N VAL A 77 -4.14 -2.31 9.31
CA VAL A 77 -4.25 -0.90 9.72
C VAL A 77 -4.29 0.01 8.49
N ALA A 78 -3.43 -0.23 7.49
CA ALA A 78 -3.45 0.52 6.23
C ALA A 78 -4.82 0.43 5.54
N ALA A 79 -5.38 -0.77 5.39
CA ALA A 79 -6.69 -0.95 4.75
C ALA A 79 -7.81 -0.22 5.50
N ILE A 80 -7.81 -0.26 6.84
CA ILE A 80 -8.78 0.48 7.66
C ILE A 80 -8.61 1.98 7.40
N ARG A 81 -7.39 2.50 7.51
CA ARG A 81 -7.11 3.93 7.30
C ARG A 81 -7.57 4.40 5.93
N ALA A 82 -7.16 3.71 4.86
CA ALA A 82 -7.60 3.99 3.49
C ALA A 82 -9.13 4.02 3.38
N SER A 83 -9.82 2.98 3.89
CA SER A 83 -11.28 2.88 3.79
C SER A 83 -12.05 3.96 4.56
N THR A 84 -11.41 4.61 5.53
CA THR A 84 -12.02 5.65 6.38
C THR A 84 -11.68 7.07 5.93
N GLN A 85 -10.91 7.23 4.86
CA GLN A 85 -10.58 8.56 4.35
C GLN A 85 -11.83 9.32 3.90
N PRO A 86 -11.92 10.62 4.19
CA PRO A 86 -13.03 11.43 3.70
C PRO A 86 -12.88 11.66 2.19
N TYR A 87 -13.99 11.62 1.46
CA TYR A 87 -14.03 11.90 0.03
C TYR A 87 -15.11 12.93 -0.31
N ALA A 88 -14.83 13.81 -1.26
CA ALA A 88 -15.76 14.85 -1.68
C ALA A 88 -16.73 14.40 -2.80
N ALA A 89 -16.35 13.36 -3.57
CA ALA A 89 -17.13 12.90 -4.73
C ALA A 89 -16.90 11.42 -5.06
N LYS A 90 -17.78 10.86 -5.92
CA LYS A 90 -17.72 9.46 -6.38
C LYS A 90 -16.38 9.04 -7.01
N PRO A 91 -15.67 9.87 -7.81
CA PRO A 91 -14.37 9.47 -8.35
C PRO A 91 -13.32 9.24 -7.25
N ALA A 92 -13.22 10.15 -6.27
CA ALA A 92 -12.36 9.95 -5.10
C ALA A 92 -12.74 8.70 -4.28
N GLN A 93 -14.04 8.42 -4.13
CA GLN A 93 -14.50 7.17 -3.50
C GLN A 93 -13.99 5.92 -4.25
N LYS A 94 -14.09 5.91 -5.59
CA LYS A 94 -13.57 4.79 -6.40
C LYS A 94 -12.05 4.63 -6.29
N ALA A 95 -11.32 5.75 -6.15
CA ALA A 95 -9.87 5.71 -5.93
C ALA A 95 -9.54 5.06 -4.56
N ILE A 96 -10.27 5.43 -3.51
CA ILE A 96 -10.16 4.79 -2.18
C ILE A 96 -10.48 3.29 -2.27
N ASP A 97 -11.57 2.91 -2.95
CA ASP A 97 -11.95 1.49 -3.09
C ASP A 97 -10.86 0.68 -3.82
N ALA A 98 -10.26 1.26 -4.86
CA ALA A 98 -9.15 0.66 -5.60
C ALA A 98 -7.89 0.51 -4.73
N GLU A 99 -7.54 1.55 -3.97
CA GLU A 99 -6.42 1.52 -3.01
C GLU A 99 -6.63 0.43 -1.95
N VAL A 100 -7.82 0.36 -1.34
CA VAL A 100 -8.19 -0.69 -0.38
C VAL A 100 -8.08 -2.08 -1.02
N ALA A 101 -8.51 -2.25 -2.26
CA ALA A 101 -8.39 -3.51 -2.98
C ALA A 101 -6.93 -3.91 -3.20
N MET A 102 -6.04 -2.97 -3.54
CA MET A 102 -4.61 -3.23 -3.68
C MET A 102 -3.97 -3.64 -2.36
N ILE A 103 -4.28 -2.94 -1.25
CA ILE A 103 -3.77 -3.29 0.08
C ILE A 103 -4.22 -4.70 0.49
N LYS A 104 -5.50 -5.03 0.27
CA LYS A 104 -6.03 -6.38 0.52
C LYS A 104 -5.41 -7.43 -0.38
N GLY A 105 -5.12 -7.11 -1.63
CA GLY A 105 -4.38 -7.97 -2.56
C GLY A 105 -2.98 -8.31 -2.04
N CYS A 106 -2.23 -7.31 -1.57
CA CYS A 106 -0.94 -7.53 -0.90
C CYS A 106 -1.09 -8.44 0.33
N SER A 107 -2.08 -8.18 1.19
CA SER A 107 -2.35 -9.00 2.38
C SER A 107 -2.63 -10.47 2.03
N ALA A 108 -3.44 -10.72 1.00
CA ALA A 108 -3.73 -12.08 0.53
C ALA A 108 -2.47 -12.80 0.02
N GLN A 109 -1.59 -12.11 -0.72
CA GLN A 109 -0.34 -12.71 -1.19
C GLN A 109 0.65 -13.00 -0.05
N VAL A 110 0.75 -12.11 0.94
CA VAL A 110 1.57 -12.36 2.14
C VAL A 110 1.03 -13.58 2.91
N GLN A 111 -0.29 -13.72 3.03
CA GLN A 111 -0.95 -14.90 3.62
C GLN A 111 -0.63 -16.16 2.82
N GLY A 112 -0.72 -16.11 1.49
CA GLY A 112 -0.39 -17.24 0.61
C GLY A 112 1.06 -17.67 0.76
N LEU A 113 2.00 -16.72 0.82
CA LEU A 113 3.42 -17.03 1.03
C LEU A 113 3.67 -17.62 2.43
N ALA A 114 3.01 -17.11 3.46
CA ALA A 114 3.10 -17.66 4.81
C ALA A 114 2.62 -19.11 4.87
N GLN A 115 1.48 -19.41 4.22
CA GLN A 115 0.97 -20.78 4.10
C GLN A 115 1.92 -21.69 3.32
N LEU A 116 2.49 -21.20 2.22
CA LEU A 116 3.50 -21.94 1.45
C LEU A 116 4.71 -22.28 2.31
N HIS A 117 5.27 -21.30 3.03
CA HIS A 117 6.39 -21.49 3.94
C HIS A 117 6.06 -22.52 5.03
N GLN A 118 4.89 -22.40 5.66
CA GLN A 118 4.45 -23.31 6.71
C GLN A 118 4.32 -24.77 6.24
N LEU A 119 3.80 -24.98 5.03
CA LEU A 119 3.49 -26.32 4.52
C LEU A 119 4.68 -26.99 3.83
N GLN A 120 5.44 -26.21 3.05
CA GLN A 120 6.40 -26.73 2.07
C GLN A 120 7.79 -26.08 2.17
N GLY A 121 7.91 -24.93 2.82
CA GLY A 121 9.08 -24.07 2.66
C GLY A 121 8.98 -23.24 1.37
N ILE A 122 9.98 -22.40 1.14
CA ILE A 122 10.06 -21.51 -0.02
C ILE A 122 11.38 -21.81 -0.74
N VAL A 123 11.28 -22.44 -1.90
CA VAL A 123 12.45 -22.73 -2.74
C VAL A 123 12.86 -21.47 -3.51
N PRO A 124 14.13 -21.02 -3.42
CA PRO A 124 14.60 -19.82 -4.10
C PRO A 124 14.53 -19.98 -5.62
N ASN A 125 14.45 -18.86 -6.36
CA ASN A 125 14.40 -18.79 -7.82
C ASN A 125 13.19 -19.48 -8.47
N THR A 126 12.15 -19.84 -7.71
CA THR A 126 10.91 -20.42 -8.24
C THR A 126 9.85 -19.37 -8.59
N GLY A 127 10.09 -18.10 -8.24
CA GLY A 127 9.12 -17.01 -8.37
C GLY A 127 8.04 -17.01 -7.29
N ALA A 128 8.15 -17.85 -6.25
CA ALA A 128 7.19 -17.93 -5.15
C ALA A 128 6.96 -16.58 -4.44
N THR A 129 7.96 -15.72 -4.39
CA THR A 129 7.90 -14.39 -3.75
C THR A 129 7.39 -13.30 -4.71
N THR A 130 7.41 -13.53 -6.02
CA THR A 130 7.19 -12.50 -7.03
C THR A 130 5.77 -11.94 -6.98
N ALA A 131 4.76 -12.80 -6.86
CA ALA A 131 3.36 -12.37 -6.80
C ALA A 131 3.08 -11.46 -5.58
N MET A 132 3.69 -11.78 -4.44
CA MET A 132 3.66 -10.96 -3.23
C MET A 132 4.35 -9.62 -3.44
N MET A 133 5.59 -9.63 -3.95
CA MET A 133 6.36 -8.41 -4.19
C MET A 133 5.63 -7.44 -5.12
N VAL A 134 5.09 -7.92 -6.25
CA VAL A 134 4.35 -7.09 -7.21
C VAL A 134 3.09 -6.51 -6.59
N SER A 135 2.32 -7.32 -5.85
CA SER A 135 1.06 -6.85 -5.26
C SER A 135 1.30 -5.79 -4.18
N CYS A 136 2.34 -5.98 -3.36
CA CYS A 136 2.69 -5.04 -2.30
C CYS A 136 3.37 -3.77 -2.84
N ASP A 137 4.15 -3.87 -3.92
CA ASP A 137 4.69 -2.72 -4.65
C ASP A 137 3.57 -1.87 -5.26
N GLN A 138 2.57 -2.49 -5.88
CA GLN A 138 1.40 -1.78 -6.41
C GLN A 138 0.63 -1.05 -5.32
N ALA A 139 0.42 -1.70 -4.16
CA ALA A 139 -0.23 -1.07 -3.02
C ALA A 139 0.57 0.14 -2.48
N ALA A 140 1.89 0.00 -2.33
CA ALA A 140 2.76 1.09 -1.89
C ALA A 140 2.76 2.26 -2.88
N LYS A 141 2.78 1.98 -4.18
CA LYS A 141 2.69 3.01 -5.24
C LYS A 141 1.35 3.74 -5.23
N ALA A 142 0.24 3.03 -5.01
CA ALA A 142 -1.09 3.64 -4.92
C ALA A 142 -1.16 4.67 -3.79
N VAL A 143 -0.66 4.32 -2.61
CA VAL A 143 -0.62 5.22 -1.43
C VAL A 143 0.35 6.39 -1.66
N THR A 144 1.54 6.10 -2.20
CA THR A 144 2.58 7.12 -2.41
C THR A 144 2.16 8.15 -3.47
N ALA A 145 1.33 7.77 -4.44
CA ALA A 145 0.80 8.67 -5.46
C ALA A 145 -0.11 9.78 -4.88
N MET A 146 -0.51 9.68 -3.61
CA MET A 146 -1.32 10.69 -2.90
C MET A 146 -0.49 11.72 -2.13
N LYS A 147 0.85 11.59 -2.10
CA LYS A 147 1.76 12.61 -1.54
C LYS A 147 1.90 13.81 -2.47
#